data_AF-A0A3G6IVS6-F1
#
_entry.id   AF-A0A3G6IVS6-F1
#
_cell.length_a   1.000
_cell.length_b   1.000
_cell.length_c   1.000
_cell.angle_alpha   90.00
_cell.angle_beta   90.00
_cell.angle_gamma   90.00
#
_symmetry.space_group_name_H-M   'P 1'
#
loop_
_entity.id
_entity.type
_entity.pdbx_description
1 polymer ?
#
loop_
_entity_poly.entity_id
_entity_poly.type
_entity_poly.pdbx_seq_one_letter_code
_entity_poly.pdbx_strand_id
1 'polypeptide(L)'
;MKNNGFGFSFNIGDNDDDRNQNNPMGGLGDMLNQFGQMLSGMGSTMNSPEGQGAVNYALAERIARQQLGKVTPVSSSDERAVEESVGLAELWLDDATILPASGNKVQAWNATDWLEQSLPMWKRLVTPVAEQMNQAQLDSMPEEAREMVGPMLQVMNQMSSMNFGMQLGNALGDLATQTIAGSDFALPVAPAGTTALLPKNLSELTAALGQTPQDVMVYLSAREAARQRLFRHVPWLLEQIVTSVEEYAAGLTIDTSHIEETVRELNLDSGDPAAIQDAMAQLQGMDLSPKITSSNQVATARLETLLALIEGWVDHVTATALGQRMPAASALAEAWRRRRATGGSADKVLSQVVSIDIAAPKVSQAAELWRRVDVAVGTERRDHIWDHPDLLPEAKDLESSAEFIDGLLGDDFDPIAEINELEKLLEQEGNKDQNQDPQDSQDPEDKDDPQAP
;
A
#
# COMPACT_ATOMS: atom_id res chain seq x y z
N MET A 1 -6.37 -35.28 -7.83
CA MET A 1 -5.45 -36.16 -7.08
C MET A 1 -4.07 -36.13 -7.73
N LYS A 2 -3.17 -35.28 -7.23
CA LYS A 2 -1.73 -35.35 -7.49
C LYS A 2 -1.02 -35.10 -6.17
N ASN A 3 -0.25 -36.10 -5.77
CA ASN A 3 0.44 -36.27 -4.51
C ASN A 3 1.85 -35.68 -4.67
N ASN A 4 2.17 -34.57 -4.01
CA ASN A 4 3.54 -34.04 -3.96
C ASN A 4 4.10 -34.28 -2.56
N GLY A 5 4.81 -35.40 -2.42
CA GLY A 5 5.61 -35.73 -1.26
C GLY A 5 6.86 -34.86 -1.18
N PHE A 6 7.00 -34.15 -0.06
CA PHE A 6 8.24 -33.53 0.38
C PHE A 6 9.22 -34.63 0.83
N GLY A 7 10.36 -34.73 0.16
CA GLY A 7 11.47 -35.60 0.56
C GLY A 7 12.55 -34.78 1.27
N PHE A 8 12.72 -35.00 2.58
CA PHE A 8 13.87 -34.53 3.34
C PHE A 8 15.01 -35.53 3.21
N SER A 9 16.19 -35.08 2.76
CA SER A 9 17.44 -35.84 2.82
C SER A 9 18.31 -35.26 3.92
N PHE A 10 18.58 -36.05 4.97
CA PHE A 10 19.62 -35.76 5.95
C PHE A 10 20.84 -36.60 5.63
N ASN A 11 21.98 -35.92 5.43
CA ASN A 11 23.30 -36.52 5.38
C ASN A 11 23.86 -36.49 6.81
N ILE A 12 23.89 -37.64 7.48
CA ILE A 12 24.50 -37.79 8.82
C ILE A 12 25.93 -38.28 8.61
N GLY A 13 26.87 -37.38 8.87
CA GLY A 13 28.28 -37.70 9.04
C GLY A 13 28.51 -38.37 10.39
N ASP A 14 29.35 -39.39 10.32
CA ASP A 14 29.89 -40.22 11.38
C ASP A 14 30.52 -39.38 12.52
N ASN A 15 30.25 -39.77 13.77
CA ASN A 15 31.16 -39.65 14.89
C ASN A 15 30.65 -40.51 16.06
N ASP A 16 31.35 -41.62 16.27
CA ASP A 16 31.37 -42.39 17.49
C ASP A 16 31.94 -41.55 18.65
N ASP A 17 31.23 -41.47 19.77
CA ASP A 17 31.73 -42.00 21.05
C ASP A 17 30.73 -41.82 22.22
N ASP A 18 30.70 -42.86 23.05
CA ASP A 18 30.28 -42.93 24.46
C ASP A 18 28.79 -42.87 24.89
N ARG A 19 28.23 -44.09 24.97
CA ARG A 19 27.71 -44.72 26.21
C ARG A 19 27.19 -43.79 27.32
N ASN A 20 25.87 -43.62 27.41
CA ASN A 20 25.19 -43.76 28.70
C ASN A 20 23.70 -44.15 28.58
N GLN A 21 23.39 -45.25 29.25
CA GLN A 21 22.12 -45.70 29.82
C GLN A 21 20.79 -45.20 29.24
N ASN A 22 20.22 -46.11 28.46
CA ASN A 22 18.79 -46.42 28.30
C ASN A 22 17.91 -46.04 29.52
N ASN A 23 17.16 -44.94 29.42
CA ASN A 23 16.00 -44.68 30.28
C ASN A 23 14.81 -44.12 29.47
N PRO A 24 13.87 -44.97 29.01
CA PRO A 24 12.71 -44.56 28.19
C PRO A 24 11.72 -43.62 28.90
N MET A 25 11.89 -43.38 30.20
CA MET A 25 11.05 -42.50 31.02
C MET A 25 11.57 -41.05 31.13
N GLY A 26 12.78 -40.74 30.63
CA GLY A 26 13.36 -39.39 30.69
C GLY A 26 12.78 -38.43 29.64
N GLY A 27 12.34 -38.95 28.48
CA GLY A 27 11.76 -38.13 27.40
C GLY A 27 10.37 -37.58 27.71
N LEU A 28 9.61 -38.26 28.60
CA LEU A 28 8.28 -37.79 28.99
C LEU A 28 8.35 -36.55 29.90
N GLY A 29 9.35 -36.48 30.78
CA GLY A 29 9.56 -35.31 31.65
C GLY A 29 10.01 -34.07 30.88
N ASP A 30 10.87 -34.24 29.89
CA ASP A 30 11.28 -33.16 28.99
C ASP A 30 10.15 -32.71 28.07
N MET A 31 9.35 -33.65 27.56
CA MET A 31 8.14 -33.35 26.79
C MET A 31 7.08 -32.65 27.65
N LEU A 32 6.92 -33.03 28.92
CA LEU A 32 5.99 -32.39 29.85
C LEU A 32 6.47 -30.98 30.25
N ASN A 33 7.78 -30.77 30.38
CA ASN A 33 8.36 -29.45 30.60
C ASN A 33 8.25 -28.57 29.36
N GLN A 34 8.49 -29.11 28.16
CA GLN A 34 8.30 -28.40 26.89
C GLN A 34 6.82 -28.05 26.69
N PHE A 35 5.91 -28.97 26.99
CA PHE A 35 4.47 -28.73 26.99
C PHE A 35 4.07 -27.71 28.06
N GLY A 36 4.64 -27.77 29.25
CA GLY A 36 4.42 -26.82 30.34
C GLY A 36 4.91 -25.41 30.02
N GLN A 37 6.06 -25.27 29.35
CA GLN A 37 6.56 -24.00 28.85
C GLN A 37 5.71 -23.47 27.70
N MET A 38 5.22 -24.34 26.82
CA MET A 38 4.29 -23.97 25.75
C MET A 38 2.95 -23.51 26.32
N LEU A 39 2.40 -24.20 27.33
CA LEU A 39 1.13 -23.87 27.97
C LEU A 39 1.24 -22.60 28.84
N SER A 40 2.34 -22.42 29.55
CA SER A 40 2.65 -21.21 30.33
C SER A 40 2.90 -19.99 29.42
N GLY A 41 3.58 -20.20 28.29
CA GLY A 41 3.72 -19.20 27.23
C GLY A 41 2.37 -18.83 26.60
N MET A 42 1.49 -19.80 26.38
CA MET A 42 0.14 -19.57 25.86
C MET A 42 -0.74 -18.83 26.87
N GLY A 43 -0.73 -19.24 28.14
CA GLY A 43 -1.50 -18.60 29.22
C GLY A 43 -1.08 -17.16 29.50
N SER A 44 0.24 -16.87 29.49
CA SER A 44 0.75 -15.51 29.64
C SER A 44 0.46 -14.60 28.43
N THR A 45 0.36 -15.18 27.22
CA THR A 45 -0.01 -14.45 25.99
C THR A 45 -1.51 -14.21 25.89
N MET A 46 -2.34 -15.14 26.38
CA MET A 46 -3.79 -14.98 26.41
C MET A 46 -4.25 -13.93 27.42
N ASN A 47 -3.47 -13.74 28.50
CA ASN A 47 -3.79 -12.78 29.54
C ASN A 47 -3.02 -11.45 29.43
N SER A 48 -2.18 -11.26 28.40
CA SER A 48 -1.50 -9.99 28.19
C SER A 48 -2.47 -8.95 27.60
N PRO A 49 -2.30 -7.66 27.90
CA PRO A 49 -3.10 -6.59 27.28
C PRO A 49 -3.00 -6.60 25.75
N GLU A 50 -1.89 -7.08 25.19
CA GLU A 50 -1.62 -7.19 23.74
C GLU A 50 -2.21 -8.46 23.11
N GLY A 51 -2.65 -9.43 23.93
CA GLY A 51 -3.44 -10.59 23.51
C GLY A 51 -4.95 -10.37 23.67
N GLN A 52 -5.36 -9.21 24.19
CA GLN A 52 -6.74 -8.79 24.32
C GLN A 52 -7.07 -7.79 23.21
N GLY A 53 -8.06 -8.10 22.37
CA GLY A 53 -8.48 -7.27 21.24
C GLY A 53 -8.87 -8.10 20.02
N ALA A 54 -9.25 -7.43 18.92
CA ALA A 54 -9.66 -8.10 17.68
C ALA A 54 -8.53 -8.91 17.01
N VAL A 55 -7.27 -8.62 17.35
CA VAL A 55 -6.08 -9.32 16.86
C VAL A 55 -5.13 -9.59 18.03
N ASN A 56 -4.62 -10.83 18.13
CA ASN A 56 -3.60 -11.18 19.10
C ASN A 56 -2.19 -10.84 18.56
N TYR A 57 -1.75 -9.61 18.79
CA TYR A 57 -0.47 -9.11 18.27
C TYR A 57 0.75 -9.77 18.93
N ALA A 58 0.64 -10.17 20.20
CA ALA A 58 1.71 -10.90 20.88
C ALA A 58 1.94 -12.29 20.26
N LEU A 59 0.86 -12.97 19.83
CA LEU A 59 0.94 -14.20 19.06
C LEU A 59 1.51 -13.95 17.66
N ALA A 60 1.08 -12.90 16.98
CA ALA A 60 1.59 -12.52 15.66
C ALA A 60 3.11 -12.31 15.68
N GLU A 61 3.60 -11.50 16.62
CA GLU A 61 5.03 -11.22 16.77
C GLU A 61 5.83 -12.50 17.08
N ARG A 62 5.31 -13.38 17.94
CA ARG A 62 5.95 -14.66 18.24
C ARG A 62 6.09 -15.53 17.00
N ILE A 63 5.03 -15.67 16.20
CA ILE A 63 5.02 -16.48 14.98
C ILE A 63 5.99 -15.91 13.95
N ALA A 64 5.95 -14.60 13.73
CA ALA A 64 6.88 -13.92 12.84
C ALA A 64 8.35 -14.15 13.25
N ARG A 65 8.68 -13.99 14.54
CA ARG A 65 10.02 -14.27 15.06
C ARG A 65 10.43 -15.73 14.92
N GLN A 66 9.51 -16.65 15.17
CA GLN A 66 9.78 -18.09 15.01
C GLN A 66 10.11 -18.42 13.54
N GLN A 67 9.40 -17.82 12.59
CA GLN A 67 9.64 -17.99 11.17
C GLN A 67 10.99 -17.37 10.73
N LEU A 68 11.34 -16.20 11.26
CA LEU A 68 12.63 -15.56 11.00
C LEU A 68 13.82 -16.35 11.56
N GLY A 69 13.61 -17.09 12.65
CA GLY A 69 14.64 -17.89 13.28
C GLY A 69 15.83 -17.04 13.78
N LYS A 70 17.06 -17.46 13.47
CA LYS A 70 18.26 -16.74 13.88
C LYS A 70 18.62 -15.67 12.85
N VAL A 71 18.26 -14.42 13.16
CA VAL A 71 18.63 -13.25 12.35
C VAL A 71 20.03 -12.77 12.72
N THR A 72 20.84 -12.43 11.70
CA THR A 72 22.20 -11.91 11.91
C THR A 72 22.12 -10.44 12.34
N PRO A 73 22.82 -10.03 13.42
CA PRO A 73 22.89 -8.63 13.81
C PRO A 73 23.52 -7.77 12.71
N VAL A 74 23.09 -6.52 12.63
CA VAL A 74 23.66 -5.53 11.71
C VAL A 74 25.11 -5.23 12.11
N SER A 75 26.03 -5.23 11.14
CA SER A 75 27.44 -4.90 11.40
C SER A 75 27.68 -3.39 11.36
N SER A 76 28.72 -2.91 12.03
CA SER A 76 29.11 -1.49 11.96
C SER A 76 29.54 -1.04 10.56
N SER A 77 30.00 -1.96 9.71
CA SER A 77 30.24 -1.69 8.29
C SER A 77 28.95 -1.48 7.52
N ASP A 78 27.90 -2.25 7.82
CA ASP A 78 26.60 -2.09 7.17
C ASP A 78 25.93 -0.79 7.58
N GLU A 79 25.99 -0.43 8.87
CA GLU A 79 25.51 0.86 9.39
C GLU A 79 26.14 2.03 8.64
N ARG A 80 27.47 2.03 8.52
CA ARG A 80 28.20 3.07 7.79
C ARG A 80 27.85 3.09 6.30
N ALA A 81 27.76 1.93 5.65
CA ALA A 81 27.43 1.86 4.24
C ALA A 81 26.02 2.42 3.94
N VAL A 82 25.06 2.15 4.83
CA VAL A 82 23.70 2.70 4.74
C VAL A 82 23.72 4.22 4.98
N GLU A 83 24.41 4.70 6.00
CA GLU A 83 24.53 6.14 6.30
C GLU A 83 25.17 6.93 5.14
N GLU A 84 26.30 6.44 4.61
CA GLU A 84 27.00 7.07 3.48
C GLU A 84 26.16 7.05 2.21
N SER A 85 25.46 5.95 1.91
CA SER A 85 24.64 5.82 0.71
C SER A 85 23.39 6.69 0.76
N VAL A 86 22.74 6.79 1.91
CA VAL A 86 21.61 7.71 2.11
C VAL A 86 22.07 9.16 2.06
N GLY A 87 23.21 9.51 2.67
CA GLY A 87 23.78 10.85 2.57
C GLY A 87 24.09 11.27 1.13
N LEU A 88 24.67 10.36 0.33
CA LEU A 88 24.91 10.60 -1.10
C LEU A 88 23.60 10.76 -1.87
N ALA A 89 22.62 9.91 -1.59
CA ALA A 89 21.32 9.95 -2.23
C ALA A 89 20.56 11.26 -1.95
N GLU A 90 20.54 11.71 -0.70
CA GLU A 90 19.93 12.99 -0.32
C GLU A 90 20.56 14.15 -1.09
N LEU A 91 21.90 14.20 -1.20
CA LEU A 91 22.59 15.23 -1.99
C LEU A 91 22.18 15.22 -3.47
N TRP A 92 21.96 14.04 -4.05
CA TRP A 92 21.59 13.92 -5.46
C TRP A 92 20.11 14.25 -5.72
N LEU A 93 19.24 14.02 -4.73
CA LEU A 93 17.82 14.32 -4.81
C LEU A 93 17.52 15.81 -4.76
N ASP A 94 18.40 16.64 -4.19
CA ASP A 94 18.22 18.10 -4.09
C ASP A 94 17.98 18.80 -5.44
N ASP A 95 18.53 18.25 -6.53
CA ASP A 95 18.31 18.81 -7.88
C ASP A 95 17.03 18.28 -8.56
N ALA A 96 16.38 17.27 -7.98
CA ALA A 96 15.27 16.55 -8.62
C ALA A 96 13.90 16.87 -7.99
N THR A 97 13.86 17.49 -6.81
CA THR A 97 12.63 17.86 -6.10
C THR A 97 12.86 19.11 -5.24
N ILE A 98 11.81 19.92 -5.05
CA ILE A 98 11.83 21.04 -4.10
C ILE A 98 11.68 20.57 -2.64
N LEU A 99 11.23 19.34 -2.43
CA LEU A 99 11.06 18.79 -1.08
C LEU A 99 12.44 18.67 -0.42
N PRO A 100 12.65 19.29 0.76
CA PRO A 100 13.94 19.23 1.44
C PRO A 100 14.31 17.81 1.84
N ALA A 101 15.61 17.60 2.12
CA ALA A 101 16.06 16.39 2.79
C ALA A 101 15.28 16.15 4.08
N SER A 102 14.89 14.90 4.33
CA SER A 102 13.97 14.54 5.41
C SER A 102 14.50 14.89 6.81
N GLY A 103 15.83 14.89 6.98
CA GLY A 103 16.49 15.05 8.28
C GLY A 103 16.25 13.87 9.22
N ASN A 104 15.75 12.75 8.70
CA ASN A 104 15.44 11.56 9.47
C ASN A 104 16.70 10.87 9.98
N LYS A 105 16.56 10.13 11.09
CA LYS A 105 17.62 9.26 11.58
C LYS A 105 17.79 8.08 10.62
N VAL A 106 18.96 7.99 10.01
CA VAL A 106 19.33 6.88 9.13
C VAL A 106 19.70 5.66 9.98
N GLN A 107 19.13 4.50 9.67
CA GLN A 107 19.36 3.26 10.40
C GLN A 107 19.52 2.06 9.45
N ALA A 108 20.48 1.21 9.72
CA ALA A 108 20.54 -0.12 9.13
C ALA A 108 19.77 -1.09 10.03
N TRP A 109 18.84 -1.83 9.46
CA TRP A 109 17.98 -2.78 10.16
C TRP A 109 18.24 -4.21 9.67
N ASN A 110 18.00 -5.18 10.55
CA ASN A 110 17.79 -6.56 10.14
C ASN A 110 16.27 -6.87 10.09
N ALA A 111 15.91 -8.10 9.69
CA ALA A 111 14.51 -8.51 9.58
C ALA A 111 13.73 -8.44 10.91
N THR A 112 14.41 -8.72 12.04
CA THR A 112 13.82 -8.59 13.38
C THR A 112 13.56 -7.12 13.73
N ASP A 113 14.52 -6.24 13.45
CA ASP A 113 14.35 -4.80 13.70
C ASP A 113 13.17 -4.25 12.88
N TRP A 114 13.05 -4.64 11.60
CA TRP A 114 11.91 -4.24 10.78
C TRP A 114 10.58 -4.72 11.35
N LEU A 115 10.49 -5.98 11.79
CA LEU A 115 9.29 -6.52 12.41
C LEU A 115 8.89 -5.70 13.64
N GLU A 116 9.82 -5.46 14.56
CA GLU A 116 9.57 -4.74 15.81
C GLU A 116 9.17 -3.28 15.57
N GLN A 117 9.91 -2.58 14.70
CA GLN A 117 9.74 -1.15 14.46
C GLN A 117 8.51 -0.85 13.60
N SER A 118 8.10 -1.78 12.73
CA SER A 118 6.91 -1.61 11.87
C SER A 118 5.60 -2.05 12.54
N LEU A 119 5.67 -2.90 13.57
CA LEU A 119 4.49 -3.45 14.24
C LEU A 119 3.46 -2.39 14.69
N PRO A 120 3.86 -1.21 15.22
CA PRO A 120 2.88 -0.16 15.56
C PRO A 120 2.03 0.30 14.38
N MET A 121 2.62 0.45 13.18
CA MET A 121 1.86 0.84 12.00
C MET A 121 0.97 -0.31 11.51
N TRP A 122 1.45 -1.55 11.55
CA TRP A 122 0.61 -2.72 11.24
C TRP A 122 -0.59 -2.82 12.16
N LYS A 123 -0.42 -2.57 13.47
CA LYS A 123 -1.53 -2.49 14.42
C LYS A 123 -2.56 -1.46 14.00
N ARG A 124 -2.11 -0.28 13.55
CA ARG A 124 -2.99 0.80 13.09
C ARG A 124 -3.77 0.42 11.83
N LEU A 125 -3.14 -0.25 10.87
CA LEU A 125 -3.77 -0.65 9.61
C LEU A 125 -4.70 -1.87 9.76
N VAL A 126 -4.34 -2.84 10.61
CA VAL A 126 -5.03 -4.15 10.70
C VAL A 126 -6.18 -4.14 11.72
N THR A 127 -6.05 -3.39 12.82
CA THR A 127 -7.07 -3.39 13.89
C THR A 127 -8.47 -3.02 13.37
N PRO A 128 -8.66 -1.93 12.60
CA PRO A 128 -9.98 -1.54 12.12
C PRO A 128 -10.62 -2.61 11.22
N VAL A 129 -9.81 -3.28 10.41
CA VAL A 129 -10.26 -4.37 9.52
C VAL A 129 -10.75 -5.57 10.35
N ALA A 130 -9.95 -6.01 11.32
CA ALA A 130 -10.30 -7.16 12.15
C ALA A 130 -11.54 -6.88 13.04
N GLU A 131 -11.66 -5.67 13.59
CA GLU A 131 -12.84 -5.25 14.35
C GLU A 131 -14.11 -5.29 13.48
N GLN A 132 -14.03 -4.73 12.27
CA GLN A 132 -15.17 -4.66 11.37
C GLN A 132 -15.55 -6.03 10.79
N MET A 133 -14.59 -6.92 10.55
CA MET A 133 -14.87 -8.32 10.17
C MET A 133 -15.61 -9.07 11.28
N ASN A 134 -15.18 -8.92 12.54
CA ASN A 134 -15.88 -9.52 13.68
C ASN A 134 -17.31 -8.97 13.82
N GLN A 135 -17.47 -7.65 13.62
CA GLN A 135 -18.79 -7.01 13.66
C GLN A 135 -19.70 -7.49 12.54
N ALA A 136 -19.22 -7.54 11.29
CA ALA A 136 -19.98 -8.06 10.15
C ALA A 136 -20.41 -9.51 10.37
N GLN A 137 -19.54 -10.33 10.99
CA GLN A 137 -19.87 -11.71 11.35
C GLN A 137 -21.00 -11.80 12.37
N LEU A 138 -21.00 -10.94 13.39
CA LEU A 138 -22.10 -10.86 14.35
C LEU A 138 -23.40 -10.37 13.67
N ASP A 139 -23.30 -9.34 12.83
CA ASP A 139 -24.43 -8.74 12.13
C ASP A 139 -25.10 -9.70 11.14
N SER A 140 -24.35 -10.66 10.59
CA SER A 140 -24.88 -11.71 9.74
C SER A 140 -25.65 -12.82 10.47
N MET A 141 -25.51 -12.94 11.79
CA MET A 141 -26.20 -13.99 12.56
C MET A 141 -27.69 -13.65 12.81
N PRO A 142 -28.61 -14.63 12.73
CA PRO A 142 -30.01 -14.46 13.13
C PRO A 142 -30.12 -14.01 14.60
N GLU A 143 -31.14 -13.21 14.93
CA GLU A 143 -31.34 -12.68 16.29
C GLU A 143 -31.50 -13.82 17.32
N GLU A 144 -32.21 -14.89 16.96
CA GLU A 144 -32.43 -16.07 17.80
C GLU A 144 -31.13 -16.83 18.07
N ALA A 145 -30.19 -16.80 17.13
CA ALA A 145 -28.88 -17.42 17.29
C ALA A 145 -27.99 -16.56 18.21
N ARG A 146 -27.99 -15.23 18.07
CA ARG A 146 -27.18 -14.31 18.90
C ARG A 146 -27.46 -14.47 20.39
N GLU A 147 -28.73 -14.61 20.79
CA GLU A 147 -29.10 -14.82 22.20
C GLU A 147 -28.60 -16.17 22.74
N MET A 148 -28.58 -17.20 21.90
CA MET A 148 -28.16 -18.56 22.26
C MET A 148 -26.63 -18.68 22.39
N VAL A 149 -25.86 -18.00 21.54
CA VAL A 149 -24.39 -18.02 21.59
C VAL A 149 -23.78 -16.95 22.49
N GLY A 150 -24.55 -16.06 23.14
CA GLY A 150 -24.05 -14.95 23.96
C GLY A 150 -22.83 -15.28 24.84
N PRO A 151 -22.88 -16.30 25.73
CA PRO A 151 -21.73 -16.72 26.54
C PRO A 151 -20.56 -17.33 25.74
N MET A 152 -20.85 -17.89 24.56
CA MET A 152 -19.86 -18.48 23.63
C MET A 152 -19.24 -17.43 22.70
N LEU A 153 -19.86 -16.26 22.52
CA LEU A 153 -19.32 -15.17 21.70
C LEU A 153 -17.96 -14.70 22.20
N GLN A 154 -17.74 -14.66 23.52
CA GLN A 154 -16.44 -14.29 24.07
C GLN A 154 -15.34 -15.29 23.69
N VAL A 155 -15.67 -16.58 23.67
CA VAL A 155 -14.75 -17.65 23.25
C VAL A 155 -14.51 -17.57 21.73
N MET A 156 -15.55 -17.34 20.93
CA MET A 156 -15.42 -17.13 19.48
C MET A 156 -14.55 -15.92 19.16
N ASN A 157 -14.76 -14.79 19.81
CA ASN A 157 -13.96 -13.58 19.61
C ASN A 157 -12.49 -13.82 19.98
N GLN A 158 -12.23 -14.56 21.07
CA GLN A 158 -10.86 -14.93 21.44
C GLN A 158 -10.21 -15.86 20.40
N MET A 159 -10.96 -16.83 19.88
CA MET A 159 -10.48 -17.73 18.83
C MET A 159 -10.24 -17.00 17.50
N SER A 160 -11.12 -16.06 17.13
CA SER A 160 -10.96 -15.17 15.98
C SER A 160 -9.70 -14.30 16.11
N SER A 161 -9.52 -13.67 17.27
CA SER A 161 -8.33 -12.87 17.59
C SER A 161 -7.03 -13.66 17.48
N MET A 162 -7.02 -14.92 17.94
CA MET A 162 -5.88 -15.82 17.74
C MET A 162 -5.65 -16.14 16.27
N ASN A 163 -6.72 -16.43 15.51
CA ASN A 163 -6.60 -16.74 14.09
C ASN A 163 -6.04 -15.56 13.28
N PHE A 164 -6.55 -14.34 13.51
CA PHE A 164 -5.98 -13.12 12.94
C PHE A 164 -4.52 -12.93 13.35
N GLY A 165 -4.20 -13.14 14.64
CA GLY A 165 -2.83 -13.08 15.13
C GLY A 165 -1.90 -14.07 14.41
N MET A 166 -2.36 -15.30 14.18
CA MET A 166 -1.59 -16.30 13.43
C MET A 166 -1.37 -15.89 11.97
N GLN A 167 -2.41 -15.45 11.27
CA GLN A 167 -2.30 -15.02 9.87
C GLN A 167 -1.37 -13.82 9.72
N LEU A 168 -1.57 -12.79 10.57
CA LEU A 168 -0.71 -11.62 10.63
C LEU A 168 0.75 -12.01 10.91
N GLY A 169 0.98 -12.91 11.86
CA GLY A 169 2.33 -13.36 12.21
C GLY A 169 3.06 -14.03 11.04
N ASN A 170 2.39 -14.91 10.30
CA ASN A 170 2.97 -15.53 9.11
C ASN A 170 3.24 -14.48 8.02
N ALA A 171 2.29 -13.58 7.76
CA ALA A 171 2.46 -12.53 6.75
C ALA A 171 3.62 -11.59 7.10
N LEU A 172 3.72 -11.12 8.35
CA LEU A 172 4.82 -10.26 8.79
C LEU A 172 6.17 -10.98 8.79
N GLY A 173 6.21 -12.27 9.14
CA GLY A 173 7.40 -13.10 9.03
C GLY A 173 7.89 -13.21 7.59
N ASP A 174 6.99 -13.48 6.65
CA ASP A 174 7.29 -13.51 5.22
C ASP A 174 7.78 -12.15 4.69
N LEU A 175 7.09 -11.06 5.04
CA LEU A 175 7.43 -9.71 4.60
C LEU A 175 8.78 -9.23 5.13
N ALA A 176 9.11 -9.56 6.38
CA ALA A 176 10.38 -9.19 7.01
C ALA A 176 11.60 -9.80 6.28
N THR A 177 11.43 -10.93 5.59
CA THR A 177 12.48 -11.54 4.76
C THR A 177 12.63 -10.91 3.38
N GLN A 178 11.58 -10.23 2.89
CA GLN A 178 11.52 -9.71 1.51
C GLN A 178 11.73 -8.21 1.43
N THR A 179 11.36 -7.48 2.48
CA THR A 179 11.51 -6.03 2.56
C THR A 179 12.98 -5.63 2.56
N ILE A 180 13.28 -4.51 1.92
CA ILE A 180 14.65 -3.96 1.91
C ILE A 180 14.74 -2.58 2.55
N ALA A 181 13.61 -2.00 2.95
CA ALA A 181 13.53 -0.66 3.51
C ALA A 181 12.34 -0.47 4.45
N GLY A 182 12.36 0.60 5.23
CA GLY A 182 11.27 1.01 6.11
C GLY A 182 9.98 1.38 5.39
N SER A 183 10.06 1.77 4.11
CA SER A 183 8.89 2.11 3.28
C SER A 183 8.85 1.39 1.92
N ASP A 184 9.45 0.19 1.84
CA ASP A 184 9.65 -0.56 0.59
C ASP A 184 8.39 -0.70 -0.30
N PHE A 185 7.24 -0.94 0.33
CA PHE A 185 5.96 -1.24 -0.33
C PHE A 185 5.06 -0.02 -0.54
N ALA A 186 5.62 1.19 -0.67
CA ALA A 186 4.88 2.47 -0.71
C ALA A 186 4.08 2.78 0.58
N LEU A 187 4.24 1.95 1.61
CA LEU A 187 3.60 2.11 2.91
C LEU A 187 4.64 2.63 3.91
N PRO A 188 4.36 3.75 4.61
CA PRO A 188 5.24 4.29 5.64
C PRO A 188 5.13 3.49 6.94
N VAL A 189 5.63 2.24 6.93
CA VAL A 189 5.51 1.35 8.09
C VAL A 189 6.58 1.59 9.15
N ALA A 190 7.72 2.18 8.77
CA ALA A 190 8.73 2.63 9.72
C ALA A 190 8.22 3.78 10.61
N PRO A 191 8.73 3.91 11.85
CA PRO A 191 8.40 5.04 12.72
C PRO A 191 8.76 6.38 12.07
N ALA A 192 7.94 7.41 12.32
CA ALA A 192 8.20 8.76 11.85
C ALA A 192 9.61 9.23 12.26
N GLY A 193 10.28 9.93 11.35
CA GLY A 193 11.65 10.40 11.58
C GLY A 193 12.74 9.35 11.35
N THR A 194 12.42 8.21 10.73
CA THR A 194 13.39 7.14 10.46
C THR A 194 13.51 6.83 8.96
N THR A 195 14.74 6.77 8.48
CA THR A 195 15.07 6.24 7.15
C THR A 195 15.82 4.93 7.36
N ALA A 196 15.17 3.80 7.08
CA ALA A 196 15.73 2.49 7.36
C ALA A 196 15.96 1.65 6.11
N LEU A 197 17.11 0.98 6.04
CA LEU A 197 17.46 0.01 4.99
C LEU A 197 17.86 -1.32 5.61
N LEU A 198 17.57 -2.43 4.92
CA LEU A 198 17.92 -3.79 5.35
C LEU A 198 19.07 -4.33 4.49
N PRO A 199 20.34 -4.04 4.85
CA PRO A 199 21.51 -4.36 4.03
C PRO A 199 21.65 -5.86 3.73
N LYS A 200 21.24 -6.73 4.66
CA LYS A 200 21.26 -8.18 4.44
C LYS A 200 20.30 -8.60 3.33
N ASN A 201 19.04 -8.18 3.40
CA ASN A 201 18.02 -8.49 2.40
C ASN A 201 18.39 -7.87 1.04
N LEU A 202 18.99 -6.67 1.06
CA LEU A 202 19.52 -5.99 -0.13
C LEU A 202 20.63 -6.79 -0.81
N SER A 203 21.53 -7.42 -0.04
CA SER A 203 22.62 -8.24 -0.60
C SER A 203 22.10 -9.47 -1.36
N GLU A 204 21.02 -10.10 -0.85
CA GLU A 204 20.37 -11.23 -1.50
C GLU A 204 19.64 -10.81 -2.77
N LEU A 205 18.95 -9.67 -2.72
CA LEU A 205 18.32 -9.06 -3.89
C LEU A 205 19.37 -8.70 -4.95
N THR A 206 20.49 -8.10 -4.55
CA THR A 206 21.58 -7.71 -5.46
C THR A 206 22.07 -8.91 -6.28
N ALA A 207 22.28 -10.06 -5.63
CA ALA A 207 22.71 -11.27 -6.30
C ALA A 207 21.70 -11.74 -7.36
N ALA A 208 20.40 -11.56 -7.10
CA ALA A 208 19.34 -11.89 -8.06
C ALA A 208 19.26 -10.89 -9.23
N LEU A 209 19.61 -9.61 -9.03
CA LEU A 209 19.58 -8.58 -10.08
C LEU A 209 20.83 -8.58 -10.98
N GLY A 210 21.92 -9.24 -10.57
CA GLY A 210 23.17 -9.28 -11.33
C GLY A 210 23.90 -7.93 -11.40
N GLN A 211 23.67 -7.06 -10.42
CA GLN A 211 24.24 -5.71 -10.32
C GLN A 211 25.28 -5.62 -9.20
N THR A 212 26.04 -4.53 -9.14
CA THR A 212 27.02 -4.36 -8.05
C THR A 212 26.30 -3.98 -6.74
N PRO A 213 26.72 -4.50 -5.57
CA PRO A 213 26.08 -4.18 -4.29
C PRO A 213 26.08 -2.69 -3.96
N GLN A 214 27.14 -1.97 -4.32
CA GLN A 214 27.26 -0.54 -4.08
C GLN A 214 26.24 0.24 -4.93
N ASP A 215 26.10 -0.10 -6.21
CA ASP A 215 25.11 0.52 -7.09
C ASP A 215 23.69 0.29 -6.56
N VAL A 216 23.36 -0.95 -6.20
CA VAL A 216 22.03 -1.30 -5.68
C VAL A 216 21.74 -0.57 -4.38
N MET A 217 22.73 -0.48 -3.47
CA MET A 217 22.59 0.27 -2.22
C MET A 217 22.24 1.73 -2.50
N VAL A 218 23.03 2.44 -3.31
CA VAL A 218 22.79 3.87 -3.62
C VAL A 218 21.44 4.09 -4.31
N TYR A 219 21.10 3.24 -5.28
CA TYR A 219 19.81 3.33 -5.97
C TYR A 219 18.63 3.17 -5.00
N LEU A 220 18.67 2.18 -4.11
CA LEU A 220 17.61 1.94 -3.13
C LEU A 220 17.59 2.98 -2.01
N SER A 221 18.75 3.49 -1.59
CA SER A 221 18.85 4.64 -0.69
C SER A 221 18.17 5.86 -1.29
N ALA A 222 18.32 6.14 -2.58
CA ALA A 222 17.62 7.24 -3.25
C ALA A 222 16.11 7.06 -3.28
N ARG A 223 15.62 5.84 -3.52
CA ARG A 223 14.19 5.56 -3.46
C ARG A 223 13.62 5.76 -2.06
N GLU A 224 14.29 5.22 -1.05
CA GLU A 224 13.86 5.36 0.33
C GLU A 224 13.92 6.82 0.77
N ALA A 225 15.01 7.54 0.50
CA ALA A 225 15.14 8.96 0.81
C ALA A 225 14.05 9.79 0.14
N ALA A 226 13.74 9.56 -1.14
CA ALA A 226 12.65 10.23 -1.85
C ALA A 226 11.29 10.01 -1.16
N ARG A 227 10.96 8.75 -0.80
CA ARG A 227 9.74 8.45 -0.02
C ARG A 227 9.72 9.19 1.31
N GLN A 228 10.84 9.20 2.01
CA GLN A 228 10.96 9.85 3.32
C GLN A 228 10.83 11.37 3.23
N ARG A 229 11.31 12.03 2.17
CA ARG A 229 11.03 13.45 1.91
C ARG A 229 9.52 13.69 1.80
N LEU A 230 8.84 12.84 1.03
CA LEU A 230 7.40 12.94 0.81
C LEU A 230 6.62 12.74 2.12
N PHE A 231 6.85 11.64 2.85
CA PHE A 231 6.17 11.40 4.13
C PHE A 231 6.51 12.43 5.22
N ARG A 232 7.69 13.07 5.15
CA ARG A 232 8.10 14.10 6.11
C ARG A 232 7.44 15.45 5.85
N HIS A 233 7.28 15.81 4.57
CA HIS A 233 6.87 17.14 4.14
C HIS A 233 5.42 17.22 3.67
N VAL A 234 4.75 16.07 3.47
CA VAL A 234 3.34 15.96 3.09
C VAL A 234 2.55 15.33 4.26
N PRO A 235 2.19 16.12 5.30
CA PRO A 235 1.70 15.58 6.57
C PRO A 235 0.34 14.89 6.48
N TRP A 236 -0.47 15.21 5.46
CA TRP A 236 -1.78 14.59 5.24
C TRP A 236 -1.68 13.19 4.63
N LEU A 237 -0.55 12.84 4.01
CA LEU A 237 -0.45 11.63 3.19
C LEU A 237 -0.59 10.34 3.99
N LEU A 238 0.07 10.26 5.14
CA LEU A 238 -0.01 9.10 6.02
C LEU A 238 -1.45 8.87 6.48
N GLU A 239 -2.09 9.94 6.95
CA GLU A 239 -3.47 9.88 7.44
C GLU A 239 -4.42 9.48 6.30
N GLN A 240 -4.23 9.99 5.09
CA GLN A 240 -5.04 9.61 3.93
C GLN A 240 -4.93 8.11 3.59
N ILE A 241 -3.72 7.51 3.69
CA ILE A 241 -3.53 6.06 3.49
C ILE A 241 -4.31 5.29 4.56
N VAL A 242 -4.15 5.67 5.83
CA VAL A 242 -4.82 5.01 6.95
C VAL A 242 -6.34 5.12 6.83
N THR A 243 -6.86 6.33 6.59
CA THR A 243 -8.30 6.56 6.41
C THR A 243 -8.85 5.79 5.22
N SER A 244 -8.10 5.64 4.12
CA SER A 244 -8.56 4.83 2.99
C SER A 244 -8.71 3.35 3.36
N VAL A 245 -7.83 2.83 4.22
CA VAL A 245 -7.94 1.46 4.77
C VAL A 245 -9.11 1.35 5.75
N GLU A 246 -9.31 2.34 6.62
CA GLU A 246 -10.44 2.39 7.55
C GLU A 246 -11.79 2.49 6.82
N GLU A 247 -11.88 3.29 5.75
CA GLU A 247 -13.07 3.44 4.90
C GLU A 247 -13.39 2.15 4.14
N TYR A 248 -12.36 1.44 3.65
CA TYR A 248 -12.52 0.12 3.06
C TYR A 248 -13.05 -0.87 4.09
N ALA A 249 -12.44 -0.88 5.28
CA ALA A 249 -12.83 -1.74 6.39
C ALA A 249 -14.29 -1.53 6.75
N ALA A 250 -14.70 -0.27 7.00
CA ALA A 250 -16.07 0.11 7.34
C ALA A 250 -17.12 -0.38 6.32
N GLY A 251 -16.74 -0.51 5.05
CA GLY A 251 -17.59 -1.03 3.99
C GLY A 251 -17.71 -2.55 3.92
N LEU A 252 -16.98 -3.30 4.75
CA LEU A 252 -16.98 -4.77 4.74
C LEU A 252 -18.34 -5.34 5.12
N THR A 253 -18.81 -6.24 4.26
CA THR A 253 -20.07 -6.97 4.42
C THR A 253 -19.83 -8.44 4.14
N ILE A 254 -20.65 -9.28 4.78
CA ILE A 254 -20.65 -10.71 4.52
C ILE A 254 -21.56 -11.01 3.34
N ASP A 255 -20.97 -11.60 2.30
CA ASP A 255 -21.64 -12.08 1.11
C ASP A 255 -21.96 -13.58 1.27
N THR A 256 -23.24 -13.87 1.50
CA THR A 256 -23.83 -15.22 1.55
C THR A 256 -24.46 -15.66 0.23
N SER A 257 -24.40 -14.83 -0.82
CA SER A 257 -25.14 -15.09 -2.07
C SER A 257 -24.80 -16.45 -2.70
N HIS A 258 -23.52 -16.83 -2.68
CA HIS A 258 -23.05 -18.15 -3.15
C HIS A 258 -23.62 -19.30 -2.32
N ILE A 259 -23.77 -19.12 -1.01
CA ILE A 259 -24.36 -20.14 -0.13
C ILE A 259 -25.86 -20.27 -0.43
N GLU A 260 -26.56 -19.14 -0.59
CA GLU A 260 -27.99 -19.12 -0.94
C GLU A 260 -28.26 -19.71 -2.32
N GLU A 261 -27.36 -19.50 -3.29
CA GLU A 261 -27.41 -20.13 -4.60
C GLU A 261 -27.18 -21.64 -4.50
N THR A 262 -26.16 -22.07 -3.76
CA THR A 262 -25.88 -23.49 -3.50
C THR A 262 -27.08 -24.17 -2.82
N VAL A 263 -27.68 -23.55 -1.80
CA VAL A 263 -28.86 -24.08 -1.10
C VAL A 263 -30.06 -24.21 -2.03
N ARG A 264 -30.28 -23.23 -2.93
CA ARG A 264 -31.34 -23.29 -3.95
C ARG A 264 -31.09 -24.40 -4.97
N GLU A 265 -29.85 -24.58 -5.42
CA GLU A 265 -29.48 -25.66 -6.35
C GLU A 265 -29.70 -27.05 -5.76
N LEU A 266 -29.45 -27.20 -4.46
CA LEU A 266 -29.61 -28.46 -3.74
C LEU A 266 -31.08 -28.83 -3.43
N ASN A 267 -32.03 -27.92 -3.72
CA ASN A 267 -33.48 -28.16 -3.64
C ASN A 267 -33.93 -28.83 -2.33
N LEU A 268 -33.36 -28.38 -1.21
CA LEU A 268 -33.56 -28.92 0.15
C LEU A 268 -35.02 -28.83 0.63
N ASP A 269 -35.82 -27.98 -0.02
CA ASP A 269 -37.24 -27.76 0.28
C ASP A 269 -38.18 -28.83 -0.32
N SER A 270 -37.65 -29.75 -1.13
CA SER A 270 -38.43 -30.77 -1.85
C SER A 270 -39.08 -31.83 -0.95
N GLY A 271 -38.61 -31.99 0.30
CA GLY A 271 -39.13 -32.95 1.28
C GLY A 271 -38.83 -34.42 0.95
N ASP A 272 -38.03 -34.70 -0.09
CA ASP A 272 -37.63 -36.05 -0.49
C ASP A 272 -36.41 -36.53 0.32
N PRO A 273 -36.52 -37.61 1.12
CA PRO A 273 -35.42 -38.13 1.92
C PRO A 273 -34.20 -38.56 1.10
N ALA A 274 -34.37 -38.95 -0.16
CA ALA A 274 -33.25 -39.33 -1.04
C ALA A 274 -32.50 -38.10 -1.56
N ALA A 275 -33.22 -37.06 -1.98
CA ALA A 275 -32.63 -35.79 -2.40
C ALA A 275 -31.87 -35.09 -1.27
N ILE A 276 -32.38 -35.19 -0.02
CA ILE A 276 -31.69 -34.66 1.16
C ILE A 276 -30.38 -35.44 1.44
N GLN A 277 -30.36 -36.76 1.25
CA GLN A 277 -29.13 -37.55 1.40
C GLN A 277 -28.09 -37.19 0.34
N ASP A 278 -28.51 -37.02 -0.91
CA ASP A 278 -27.63 -36.61 -2.00
C ASP A 278 -27.11 -35.18 -1.79
N ALA A 279 -27.97 -34.25 -1.36
CA ALA A 279 -27.58 -32.89 -1.05
C ALA A 279 -26.62 -32.81 0.16
N MET A 280 -26.83 -33.61 1.21
CA MET A 280 -25.90 -33.73 2.34
C MET A 280 -24.54 -34.29 1.91
N ALA A 281 -24.52 -35.22 0.95
CA ALA A 281 -23.29 -35.74 0.37
C ALA A 281 -22.58 -34.70 -0.52
N GLN A 282 -23.32 -33.82 -1.20
CA GLN A 282 -22.76 -32.71 -2.00
C GLN A 282 -22.24 -31.55 -1.12
N LEU A 283 -22.92 -31.26 -0.01
CA LEU A 283 -22.46 -30.28 0.99
C LEU A 283 -21.18 -30.75 1.71
N GLN A 284 -20.96 -32.07 1.82
CA GLN A 284 -19.72 -32.62 2.36
C GLN A 284 -18.53 -32.32 1.43
N GLY A 285 -17.84 -31.22 1.72
CA GLY A 285 -16.62 -30.79 1.02
C GLY A 285 -16.78 -29.51 0.20
N MET A 286 -17.98 -28.92 0.15
CA MET A 286 -18.17 -27.56 -0.37
C MET A 286 -17.71 -26.54 0.67
N ASP A 287 -17.03 -25.49 0.20
CA ASP A 287 -16.71 -24.33 1.02
C ASP A 287 -17.95 -23.44 1.12
N LEU A 288 -18.62 -23.53 2.26
CA LEU A 288 -19.78 -22.72 2.62
C LEU A 288 -19.37 -21.56 3.54
N SER A 289 -18.09 -21.22 3.57
CA SER A 289 -17.63 -20.04 4.30
C SER A 289 -18.20 -18.79 3.61
N PRO A 290 -18.81 -17.86 4.36
CA PRO A 290 -19.28 -16.61 3.79
C PRO A 290 -18.09 -15.84 3.19
N LYS A 291 -18.30 -15.20 2.03
CA LYS A 291 -17.28 -14.34 1.44
C LYS A 291 -17.33 -12.97 2.08
N ILE A 292 -16.21 -12.28 2.13
CA ILE A 292 -16.16 -10.90 2.61
C ILE A 292 -15.96 -10.01 1.41
N THR A 293 -16.83 -9.02 1.26
CA THR A 293 -16.74 -8.01 0.20
C THR A 293 -16.84 -6.62 0.80
N SER A 294 -16.21 -5.63 0.17
CA SER A 294 -16.41 -4.23 0.57
C SER A 294 -17.40 -3.55 -0.38
N SER A 295 -18.41 -2.90 0.19
CA SER A 295 -19.34 -2.04 -0.52
C SER A 295 -18.68 -0.72 -0.97
N ASN A 296 -17.49 -0.39 -0.45
CA ASN A 296 -16.79 0.87 -0.70
C ASN A 296 -15.63 0.69 -1.70
N GLN A 297 -15.96 0.30 -2.94
CA GLN A 297 -14.96 0.15 -4.01
C GLN A 297 -14.23 1.47 -4.35
N VAL A 298 -14.85 2.61 -4.05
CA VAL A 298 -14.26 3.94 -4.28
C VAL A 298 -13.06 4.17 -3.36
N ALA A 299 -13.13 3.76 -2.08
CA ALA A 299 -12.00 3.87 -1.16
C ALA A 299 -10.79 3.05 -1.63
N THR A 300 -11.02 1.83 -2.14
CA THR A 300 -9.99 0.99 -2.75
C THR A 300 -9.32 1.68 -3.93
N ALA A 301 -10.11 2.18 -4.88
CA ALA A 301 -9.58 2.86 -6.07
C ALA A 301 -8.77 4.12 -5.72
N ARG A 302 -9.20 4.88 -4.69
CA ARG A 302 -8.43 6.02 -4.17
C ARG A 302 -7.09 5.58 -3.57
N LEU A 303 -7.09 4.53 -2.74
CA LEU A 303 -5.86 3.99 -2.16
C LEU A 303 -4.89 3.50 -3.24
N GLU A 304 -5.37 2.75 -4.23
CA GLU A 304 -4.58 2.29 -5.37
C GLU A 304 -3.97 3.43 -6.16
N THR A 305 -4.77 4.47 -6.43
CA THR A 305 -4.32 5.69 -7.14
C THR A 305 -3.26 6.42 -6.33
N LEU A 306 -3.48 6.60 -5.03
CA LEU A 306 -2.53 7.27 -4.14
C LEU A 306 -1.19 6.52 -4.07
N LEU A 307 -1.22 5.20 -3.88
CA LEU A 307 -0.03 4.37 -3.87
C LEU A 307 0.69 4.40 -5.23
N ALA A 308 -0.07 4.43 -6.34
CA ALA A 308 0.49 4.59 -7.67
C ALA A 308 1.21 5.94 -7.83
N LEU A 309 0.59 7.03 -7.37
CA LEU A 309 1.16 8.38 -7.41
C LEU A 309 2.43 8.51 -6.58
N ILE A 310 2.45 7.99 -5.35
CA ILE A 310 3.64 7.96 -4.48
C ILE A 310 4.79 7.26 -5.20
N GLU A 311 4.60 6.01 -5.61
CA GLU A 311 5.68 5.24 -6.25
C GLU A 311 6.06 5.80 -7.62
N GLY A 312 5.10 6.36 -8.36
CA GLY A 312 5.35 6.98 -9.66
C GLY A 312 6.21 8.22 -9.52
N TRP A 313 5.95 9.04 -8.50
CA TRP A 313 6.76 10.22 -8.20
C TRP A 313 8.17 9.79 -7.78
N VAL A 314 8.28 8.78 -6.93
CA VAL A 314 9.59 8.22 -6.52
C VAL A 314 10.37 7.69 -7.72
N ASP A 315 9.72 6.93 -8.61
CA ASP A 315 10.33 6.46 -9.87
C ASP A 315 10.85 7.63 -10.71
N HIS A 316 10.06 8.69 -10.86
CA HIS A 316 10.44 9.86 -11.64
C HIS A 316 11.60 10.64 -11.00
N VAL A 317 11.48 11.03 -9.73
CA VAL A 317 12.48 11.83 -9.01
C VAL A 317 13.81 11.09 -8.90
N THR A 318 13.79 9.78 -8.61
CA THR A 318 15.04 8.98 -8.57
C THR A 318 15.66 8.80 -9.94
N ALA A 319 14.86 8.62 -11.00
CA ALA A 319 15.39 8.56 -12.36
C ALA A 319 16.07 9.89 -12.76
N THR A 320 15.46 11.02 -12.42
CA THR A 320 16.04 12.36 -12.65
C THR A 320 17.33 12.57 -11.86
N ALA A 321 17.32 12.24 -10.56
CA ALA A 321 18.48 12.42 -9.68
C ALA A 321 19.69 11.53 -10.06
N LEU A 322 19.43 10.29 -10.48
CA LEU A 322 20.49 9.29 -10.70
C LEU A 322 20.92 9.18 -12.17
N GLY A 323 20.05 9.50 -13.12
CA GLY A 323 20.19 9.11 -14.54
C GLY A 323 21.50 9.54 -15.20
N GLN A 324 22.01 10.74 -14.89
CA GLN A 324 23.28 11.23 -15.44
C GLN A 324 24.50 10.86 -14.60
N ARG A 325 24.30 10.48 -13.33
CA ARG A 325 25.36 10.27 -12.34
C ARG A 325 25.74 8.81 -12.20
N MET A 326 24.80 7.92 -12.47
CA MET A 326 24.91 6.49 -12.20
C MET A 326 24.61 5.70 -13.48
N PRO A 327 25.64 5.16 -14.17
CA PRO A 327 25.44 4.41 -15.41
C PRO A 327 24.49 3.21 -15.29
N ALA A 328 24.41 2.58 -14.11
CA ALA A 328 23.54 1.44 -13.84
C ALA A 328 22.08 1.83 -13.53
N ALA A 329 21.74 3.12 -13.42
CA ALA A 329 20.43 3.57 -12.95
C ALA A 329 19.25 3.04 -13.81
N SER A 330 19.36 3.05 -15.13
CA SER A 330 18.28 2.56 -16.01
C SER A 330 18.07 1.05 -15.89
N ALA A 331 19.16 0.29 -15.76
CA ALA A 331 19.10 -1.16 -15.57
C ALA A 331 18.49 -1.51 -14.21
N LEU A 332 18.83 -0.76 -13.16
CA LEU A 332 18.26 -0.92 -11.82
C LEU A 332 16.78 -0.53 -11.78
N ALA A 333 16.37 0.54 -12.47
CA ALA A 333 14.97 0.94 -12.58
C ALA A 333 14.11 -0.15 -13.24
N GLU A 334 14.61 -0.77 -14.30
CA GLU A 334 13.92 -1.88 -14.95
C GLU A 334 13.87 -3.14 -14.07
N ALA A 335 14.97 -3.47 -13.40
CA ALA A 335 15.02 -4.61 -12.49
C ALA A 335 14.07 -4.41 -11.29
N TRP A 336 13.96 -3.18 -10.78
CA TRP A 336 13.03 -2.80 -9.73
C TRP A 336 11.56 -2.94 -10.16
N ARG A 337 11.24 -2.49 -11.39
CA ARG A 337 9.90 -2.63 -11.96
C ARG A 337 9.45 -4.10 -12.01
N ARG A 338 10.36 -5.01 -12.38
CA ARG A 338 10.09 -6.46 -12.38
C ARG A 338 9.84 -7.01 -10.98
N ARG A 339 10.65 -6.63 -9.99
CA ARG A 339 10.46 -7.04 -8.58
C ARG A 339 9.07 -6.68 -8.08
N ARG A 340 8.60 -5.46 -8.36
CA ARG A 340 7.26 -5.02 -7.96
C ARG A 340 6.17 -5.87 -8.62
N ALA A 341 6.26 -6.11 -9.94
CA ALA A 341 5.27 -6.92 -10.64
C ALA A 341 5.14 -8.36 -10.10
N THR A 342 6.22 -8.96 -9.59
CA THR A 342 6.23 -10.38 -9.20
C THR A 342 6.09 -10.64 -7.70
N GLY A 343 6.24 -9.66 -6.81
CA GLY A 343 6.18 -9.97 -5.36
C GLY A 343 6.35 -8.81 -4.38
N GLY A 344 7.01 -7.72 -4.78
CA GLY A 344 7.34 -6.61 -3.87
C GLY A 344 6.39 -5.41 -3.91
N SER A 345 5.09 -5.61 -4.20
CA SER A 345 4.12 -4.53 -4.42
C SER A 345 3.11 -4.40 -3.27
N ALA A 346 2.60 -3.19 -3.07
CA ALA A 346 1.68 -2.86 -1.98
C ALA A 346 0.40 -3.71 -1.98
N ASP A 347 -0.10 -4.12 -3.16
CA ASP A 347 -1.26 -4.98 -3.31
C ASP A 347 -1.09 -6.34 -2.65
N LYS A 348 0.06 -6.97 -2.84
CA LYS A 348 0.34 -8.27 -2.22
C LYS A 348 0.45 -8.14 -0.71
N VAL A 349 1.11 -7.08 -0.25
CA VAL A 349 1.30 -6.83 1.18
C VAL A 349 -0.04 -6.57 1.87
N LEU A 350 -0.86 -5.68 1.32
CA LEU A 350 -2.18 -5.38 1.89
C LEU A 350 -3.13 -6.58 1.77
N SER A 351 -3.17 -7.28 0.63
CA SER A 351 -3.96 -8.50 0.47
C SER A 351 -3.56 -9.59 1.48
N GLN A 352 -2.26 -9.79 1.73
CA GLN A 352 -1.77 -10.79 2.68
C GLN A 352 -2.04 -10.43 4.15
N VAL A 353 -1.94 -9.15 4.50
CA VAL A 353 -1.93 -8.70 5.91
C VAL A 353 -3.31 -8.25 6.38
N VAL A 354 -4.05 -7.56 5.52
CA VAL A 354 -5.36 -6.98 5.84
C VAL A 354 -6.50 -7.63 5.04
N SER A 355 -6.24 -8.63 4.20
CA SER A 355 -7.27 -9.28 3.36
C SER A 355 -8.05 -8.28 2.49
N ILE A 356 -7.41 -7.15 2.14
CA ILE A 356 -7.96 -6.14 1.25
C ILE A 356 -7.61 -6.55 -0.18
N ASP A 357 -8.63 -6.80 -1.00
CA ASP A 357 -8.45 -7.07 -2.42
C ASP A 357 -8.24 -5.74 -3.14
N ILE A 358 -6.98 -5.40 -3.40
CA ILE A 358 -6.60 -4.22 -4.21
C ILE A 358 -5.90 -4.67 -5.49
N ALA A 359 -6.19 -3.97 -6.57
CA ALA A 359 -5.47 -4.14 -7.82
C ALA A 359 -4.03 -3.62 -7.68
N ALA A 360 -3.13 -4.18 -8.49
CA ALA A 360 -1.76 -3.73 -8.57
C ALA A 360 -1.72 -2.22 -8.94
N PRO A 361 -1.08 -1.35 -8.13
CA PRO A 361 -1.04 0.07 -8.42
C PRO A 361 -0.44 0.36 -9.80
N LYS A 362 -1.06 1.30 -10.54
CA LYS A 362 -0.65 1.74 -11.89
C LYS A 362 0.60 2.62 -11.86
N VAL A 363 1.69 2.15 -11.25
CA VAL A 363 2.89 2.97 -10.99
C VAL A 363 3.58 3.42 -12.29
N SER A 364 3.61 2.56 -13.31
CA SER A 364 4.27 2.95 -14.58
C SER A 364 3.54 4.10 -15.27
N GLN A 365 2.21 4.10 -15.18
CA GLN A 365 1.35 5.18 -15.67
C GLN A 365 1.56 6.45 -14.84
N ALA A 366 1.59 6.33 -13.52
CA ALA A 366 1.87 7.46 -12.63
C ALA A 366 3.26 8.06 -12.87
N ALA A 367 4.31 7.26 -13.05
CA ALA A 367 5.65 7.75 -13.36
C ALA A 367 5.69 8.51 -14.70
N GLU A 368 4.93 8.05 -15.71
CA GLU A 368 4.79 8.77 -16.97
C GLU A 368 3.98 10.06 -16.82
N LEU A 369 2.93 10.08 -15.98
CA LEU A 369 2.22 11.32 -15.63
C LEU A 369 3.17 12.32 -15.00
N TRP A 370 3.93 11.93 -13.98
CA TRP A 370 4.90 12.81 -13.31
C TRP A 370 5.95 13.34 -14.27
N ARG A 371 6.47 12.51 -15.18
CA ARG A 371 7.39 12.94 -16.22
C ARG A 371 6.78 13.99 -17.15
N ARG A 372 5.51 13.83 -17.54
CA ARG A 372 4.82 14.79 -18.42
C ARG A 372 4.52 16.10 -17.71
N VAL A 373 4.06 16.04 -16.46
CA VAL A 373 3.87 17.22 -15.60
C VAL A 373 5.18 17.97 -15.46
N ASP A 374 6.28 17.28 -15.13
CA ASP A 374 7.61 17.88 -15.00
C ASP A 374 8.05 18.61 -16.27
N VAL A 375 7.86 17.99 -17.45
CA VAL A 375 8.18 18.61 -18.74
C VAL A 375 7.29 19.82 -19.06
N ALA A 376 6.02 19.79 -18.64
CA ALA A 376 5.06 20.84 -18.94
C ALA A 376 5.19 22.06 -18.03
N VAL A 377 5.32 21.85 -16.72
CA VAL A 377 5.23 22.91 -15.71
C VAL A 377 6.48 23.05 -14.83
N GLY A 378 7.45 22.15 -14.97
CA GLY A 378 8.69 22.15 -14.18
C GLY A 378 8.55 21.55 -12.78
N THR A 379 9.71 21.32 -12.14
CA THR A 379 9.83 20.67 -10.82
C THR A 379 9.02 21.34 -9.71
N GLU A 380 9.00 22.68 -9.67
CA GLU A 380 8.36 23.45 -8.60
C GLU A 380 6.84 23.25 -8.62
N ARG A 381 6.17 23.54 -9.74
CA ARG A 381 4.73 23.29 -9.90
C ARG A 381 4.37 21.81 -9.75
N ARG A 382 5.20 20.90 -10.28
CA ARG A 382 5.01 19.45 -10.13
C ARG A 382 4.94 19.05 -8.66
N ASP A 383 5.85 19.54 -7.82
CA ASP A 383 5.90 19.12 -6.42
C ASP A 383 4.85 19.83 -5.55
N HIS A 384 4.41 21.04 -5.91
CA HIS A 384 3.28 21.73 -5.26
C HIS A 384 1.94 20.97 -5.38
N ILE A 385 1.82 20.01 -6.29
CA ILE A 385 0.67 19.10 -6.36
C ILE A 385 0.49 18.31 -5.05
N TRP A 386 1.55 18.13 -4.26
CA TRP A 386 1.45 17.47 -2.95
C TRP A 386 0.94 18.37 -1.82
N ASP A 387 0.79 19.68 -2.04
CA ASP A 387 0.40 20.62 -0.98
C ASP A 387 -1.01 20.34 -0.44
N HIS A 388 -1.89 19.76 -1.26
CA HIS A 388 -3.26 19.43 -0.87
C HIS A 388 -3.76 18.17 -1.60
N PRO A 389 -4.54 17.29 -0.96
CA PRO A 389 -5.09 16.09 -1.59
C PRO A 389 -5.95 16.39 -2.84
N ASP A 390 -6.67 17.52 -2.86
CA ASP A 390 -7.52 17.91 -3.99
C ASP A 390 -6.75 18.30 -5.26
N LEU A 391 -5.43 18.51 -5.16
CA LEU A 391 -4.58 18.81 -6.32
C LEU A 391 -4.06 17.52 -6.98
N LEU A 392 -4.21 16.37 -6.33
CA LEU A 392 -3.71 15.11 -6.86
C LEU A 392 -4.46 14.69 -8.14
N PRO A 393 -3.76 14.06 -9.09
CA PRO A 393 -4.42 13.37 -10.19
C PRO A 393 -5.36 12.28 -9.70
N GLU A 394 -6.47 12.09 -10.42
CA GLU A 394 -7.39 10.98 -10.21
C GLU A 394 -6.98 9.75 -11.04
N ALA A 395 -7.66 8.62 -10.80
CA ALA A 395 -7.39 7.36 -11.50
C ALA A 395 -7.47 7.49 -13.05
N LYS A 396 -8.37 8.34 -13.56
CA LYS A 396 -8.53 8.62 -15.00
C LYS A 396 -7.33 9.35 -15.59
N ASP A 397 -6.66 10.20 -14.80
CA ASP A 397 -5.54 11.02 -15.26
C ASP A 397 -4.28 10.16 -15.47
N LEU A 398 -4.17 9.04 -14.73
CA LEU A 398 -3.16 8.02 -14.98
C LEU A 398 -3.28 7.40 -16.38
N GLU A 399 -4.49 7.34 -16.93
CA GLU A 399 -4.73 6.81 -18.29
C GLU A 399 -4.57 7.89 -19.36
N SER A 400 -5.01 9.12 -19.05
CA SER A 400 -4.92 10.28 -19.93
C SER A 400 -4.58 11.54 -19.13
N SER A 401 -3.30 11.91 -19.12
CA SER A 401 -2.78 13.03 -18.34
C SER A 401 -2.98 14.42 -18.97
N ALA A 402 -3.53 14.50 -20.19
CA ALA A 402 -3.61 15.76 -20.94
C ALA A 402 -4.49 16.81 -20.22
N GLU A 403 -5.72 16.44 -19.86
CA GLU A 403 -6.66 17.37 -19.20
C GLU A 403 -6.13 17.86 -17.84
N PHE A 404 -5.51 16.96 -17.07
CA PHE A 404 -4.87 17.33 -15.81
C PHE A 404 -3.72 18.34 -16.02
N ILE A 405 -2.85 18.10 -17.00
CA ILE A 405 -1.74 19.01 -17.32
C ILE A 405 -2.25 20.36 -17.84
N ASP A 406 -3.30 20.36 -18.68
CA ASP A 406 -3.92 21.59 -19.17
C ASP A 406 -4.47 22.43 -18.01
N GLY A 407 -5.04 21.79 -16.99
CA GLY A 407 -5.48 22.45 -15.75
C GLY A 407 -4.33 23.14 -15.02
N LEU A 408 -3.17 22.48 -14.89
CA LEU A 408 -1.97 23.08 -14.26
C LEU A 408 -1.36 24.24 -15.06
N LEU A 409 -1.56 24.27 -16.37
CA LEU A 409 -1.15 25.37 -17.24
C LEU A 409 -2.16 26.53 -17.21
N GLY A 410 -3.44 26.24 -16.98
CA GLY A 410 -4.51 27.22 -16.88
C GLY A 410 -4.45 28.11 -15.64
N ASP A 411 -3.74 27.68 -14.59
CA ASP A 411 -3.52 28.45 -13.37
C ASP A 411 -2.49 29.60 -13.52
N ASP A 412 -1.95 29.84 -14.72
CA ASP A 412 -1.31 31.12 -15.10
C ASP A 412 -2.35 32.24 -15.33
N PHE A 413 -3.41 32.30 -14.51
CA PHE A 413 -4.28 33.47 -14.42
C PHE A 413 -3.49 34.61 -13.78
N ASP A 414 -2.88 35.45 -14.62
CA ASP A 414 -2.33 36.74 -14.20
C ASP A 414 -3.47 37.76 -14.14
N PRO A 415 -4.03 38.05 -12.94
CA PRO A 415 -5.19 38.93 -12.83
C PRO A 415 -4.85 40.35 -13.29
N ILE A 416 -3.57 40.74 -13.23
CA ILE A 416 -3.09 42.05 -13.65
C ILE A 416 -3.02 42.10 -15.17
N ALA A 417 -2.58 41.03 -15.85
CA ALA A 417 -2.64 40.96 -17.30
C ALA A 417 -4.08 41.03 -17.83
N GLU A 418 -5.01 40.31 -17.19
CA GLU A 418 -6.43 40.32 -17.55
C GLU A 418 -7.08 41.70 -17.36
N ILE A 419 -6.81 42.37 -16.23
CA ILE A 419 -7.28 43.74 -15.95
C ILE A 419 -6.70 44.72 -16.97
N ASN A 420 -5.42 44.60 -17.31
CA ASN A 420 -4.78 45.46 -18.31
C ASN A 420 -5.36 45.25 -19.72
N GLU A 421 -5.74 44.02 -20.09
CA GLU A 421 -6.43 43.76 -21.35
C GLU A 421 -7.85 44.34 -21.35
N LEU A 422 -8.60 44.17 -20.25
CA LEU A 422 -9.91 44.78 -20.05
C LEU A 422 -9.86 46.31 -20.12
N GLU A 423 -8.89 46.95 -19.46
CA GLU A 423 -8.68 48.40 -19.54
C GLU A 423 -8.39 48.84 -20.98
N LYS A 424 -7.54 48.13 -21.73
CA LYS A 424 -7.27 48.42 -23.14
C LYS A 424 -8.52 48.28 -24.02
N LEU A 425 -9.36 47.28 -23.77
CA LEU A 425 -10.61 47.08 -24.52
C LEU A 425 -11.61 48.20 -24.22
N LEU A 426 -11.75 48.61 -22.96
CA LEU A 426 -12.60 49.72 -22.54
C LEU A 426 -12.10 51.07 -23.09
N GLU A 427 -10.79 51.29 -23.15
CA GLU A 427 -10.20 52.47 -23.79
C GLU A 427 -10.48 52.48 -25.30
N GLN A 428 -10.43 51.32 -25.97
CA GLN A 428 -10.75 51.21 -27.40
C GLN A 428 -12.24 51.42 -27.70
N GLU A 429 -13.15 51.02 -26.80
CA GLU A 429 -14.57 51.32 -26.92
C GLU A 429 -14.87 52.80 -26.63
N GLY A 430 -14.25 53.39 -25.60
CA GLY A 430 -14.39 54.81 -25.28
C GLY A 430 -13.86 55.75 -26.37
N ASN A 431 -12.85 55.33 -27.14
CA ASN A 431 -12.31 56.11 -28.26
C ASN A 431 -13.13 55.99 -29.56
N LYS A 432 -14.02 54.98 -29.67
CA LYS A 432 -14.97 54.87 -30.79
C LYS A 432 -16.16 55.82 -30.64
N ASP A 433 -16.59 56.10 -29.41
CA ASP A 433 -17.69 57.02 -29.12
C ASP A 433 -17.32 58.51 -29.23
N GLN A 434 -16.02 58.86 -29.22
CA GLN A 434 -15.58 60.26 -29.41
C GLN A 434 -15.35 60.66 -30.87
N ASN A 435 -15.47 59.74 -31.83
CA ASN A 435 -15.17 60.00 -33.24
C ASN A 435 -16.42 60.02 -34.16
N GLN A 436 -17.62 60.11 -33.60
CA GLN A 436 -18.84 60.37 -34.38
C GLN A 436 -19.44 61.74 -34.03
N ASP A 437 -19.11 62.74 -34.85
CA ASP A 437 -20.09 63.54 -35.61
C ASP A 437 -19.41 64.67 -36.42
N PRO A 438 -20.08 65.34 -37.39
CA PRO A 438 -21.12 64.88 -38.32
C PRO A 438 -20.88 65.40 -39.76
N GLN A 439 -21.35 64.73 -40.82
CA GLN A 439 -21.54 65.28 -42.19
C GLN A 439 -22.25 64.21 -43.04
N ASP A 440 -23.17 64.46 -43.95
CA ASP A 440 -23.99 65.60 -44.38
C ASP A 440 -25.05 64.96 -45.30
N SER A 441 -26.32 65.33 -45.20
CA SER A 441 -27.42 64.70 -45.96
C SER A 441 -27.86 65.59 -47.13
N GLN A 442 -27.50 65.18 -48.35
CA GLN A 442 -28.07 65.59 -49.66
C GLN A 442 -27.76 64.48 -50.66
N ASP A 443 -28.57 64.03 -51.62
CA ASP A 443 -29.97 64.17 -52.07
C ASP A 443 -30.15 63.00 -53.09
N PRO A 444 -31.34 62.68 -53.62
CA PRO A 444 -31.37 62.67 -55.09
C PRO A 444 -32.65 63.24 -55.70
N GLU A 445 -32.44 64.04 -56.75
CA GLU A 445 -33.41 64.53 -57.72
C GLU A 445 -34.15 63.39 -58.43
N ASP A 446 -35.48 63.48 -58.51
CA ASP A 446 -36.28 62.73 -59.48
C ASP A 446 -37.08 63.73 -60.35
N LYS A 447 -36.97 63.54 -61.66
CA LYS A 447 -37.62 64.35 -62.70
C LYS A 447 -38.82 63.58 -63.23
N ASP A 448 -39.99 64.21 -63.25
CA ASP A 448 -40.76 64.46 -64.48
C ASP A 448 -42.14 65.07 -64.18
N ASP A 449 -42.49 66.08 -64.98
CA ASP A 449 -43.75 66.84 -65.11
C ASP A 449 -44.16 66.71 -66.61
N PRO A 450 -45.32 67.14 -67.16
CA PRO A 450 -46.59 67.65 -66.59
C PRO A 450 -47.88 67.05 -67.22
N GLN A 451 -49.06 67.37 -66.67
CA GLN A 451 -50.15 68.13 -67.35
C GLN A 451 -51.50 68.08 -66.61
N ALA A 452 -52.08 69.27 -66.44
CA ALA A 452 -53.38 69.60 -65.82
C ALA A 452 -54.55 69.46 -66.85
N PRO A 453 -55.84 69.70 -66.51
CA PRO A 453 -56.38 70.82 -65.73
C PRO A 453 -57.09 70.47 -64.41
#